data_AF-A0A8T3P2S3-F1
#
_entry.id   AF-A0A8T3P2S3-F1
#
_cell.length_a   1.000
_cell.length_b   1.000
_cell.length_c   1.000
_cell.angle_alpha   90.00
_cell.angle_beta   90.00
_cell.angle_gamma   90.00
#
_symmetry.space_group_name_H-M   'P 1'
#
loop_
_entity.id
_entity.type
_entity.pdbx_description
1 polymer ?
#
loop_
_entity_poly.entity_id
_entity_poly.type
_entity_poly.pdbx_seq_one_letter_code
_entity_poly.pdbx_strand_id
1 'polypeptide(L)'
;ELYTDLPLPMDREVADHCGSCRACIDVCPTGAIVAPYELDARRCISYLTIELRRAIPEHLRPLIGNRIYGCDDCQLVCPWNKFAHTSELADFAVRHGLDAPRLVALFAWSEQEFLQRTEGSAIRRIGYACWLRNIAVALGNAPGSPEVIDALRGRADEPNEMVREHARWALARHQDQ
;
A
#
# COMPACT_ATOMS: atom_id res chain seq x y z
N GLU A 1 -1.70 -17.08 -14.58
CA GLU A 1 -1.32 -18.35 -15.25
C GLU A 1 -2.25 -18.61 -16.44
N LEU A 2 -1.74 -19.23 -17.51
CA LEU A 2 -2.55 -19.71 -18.64
C LEU A 2 -2.49 -21.24 -18.65
N TYR A 3 -3.58 -21.90 -18.28
CA TYR A 3 -3.68 -23.35 -18.35
C TYR A 3 -3.98 -23.78 -19.78
N THR A 4 -3.27 -24.78 -20.29
CA THR A 4 -3.44 -25.33 -21.63
C THR A 4 -3.18 -26.82 -21.63
N ASP A 5 -3.83 -27.53 -22.54
CA ASP A 5 -3.62 -28.93 -22.87
C ASP A 5 -2.62 -29.12 -24.02
N LEU A 6 -2.11 -28.02 -24.59
CA LEU A 6 -1.07 -28.08 -25.62
C LEU A 6 0.20 -28.73 -25.04
N PRO A 7 0.82 -29.70 -25.75
CA PRO A 7 2.01 -30.40 -25.29
C PRO A 7 3.26 -29.56 -25.52
N LEU A 8 3.37 -28.44 -24.81
CA LEU A 8 4.53 -27.55 -24.88
C LEU A 8 5.74 -28.17 -24.17
N PRO A 9 6.97 -27.97 -24.68
CA PRO A 9 8.17 -28.40 -23.98
C PRO A 9 8.29 -27.68 -22.63
N MET A 10 8.72 -28.41 -21.61
CA MET A 10 8.96 -27.83 -20.28
C MET A 10 10.30 -27.07 -20.28
N ASP A 11 10.29 -25.87 -19.70
CA ASP A 11 11.51 -25.12 -19.43
C ASP A 11 12.33 -25.74 -18.28
N ARG A 12 13.58 -25.32 -18.15
CA ARG A 12 14.46 -25.74 -17.04
C ARG A 12 14.19 -24.88 -15.80
N GLU A 13 14.27 -25.52 -14.64
CA GLU A 13 14.24 -24.80 -13.36
C GLU A 13 15.43 -23.84 -13.22
N VAL A 14 15.17 -22.68 -12.64
CA VAL A 14 16.18 -21.68 -12.30
C VAL A 14 16.68 -21.94 -10.89
N ALA A 15 17.99 -21.84 -10.67
CA ALA A 15 18.59 -22.03 -9.35
C ALA A 15 18.25 -20.87 -8.41
N ASP A 16 18.21 -21.15 -7.10
CA ASP A 16 18.08 -20.10 -6.10
C ASP A 16 19.30 -19.16 -6.11
N HIS A 17 19.01 -17.88 -5.91
CA HIS A 17 19.95 -16.78 -5.93
C HIS A 17 20.00 -16.01 -4.60
N CYS A 18 19.16 -16.35 -3.63
CA CYS A 18 19.16 -15.71 -2.32
C CYS A 18 20.38 -16.09 -1.48
N GLY A 19 20.80 -17.37 -1.51
CA GLY A 19 21.94 -17.84 -0.71
C GLY A 19 21.74 -17.54 0.78
N SER A 20 22.70 -16.87 1.42
CA SER A 20 22.60 -16.45 2.83
C SER A 20 21.98 -15.05 3.03
N CYS A 21 21.47 -14.41 1.97
CA CYS A 21 20.91 -13.06 2.05
C CYS A 21 19.61 -13.04 2.89
N ARG A 22 19.48 -12.02 3.75
CA ARG A 22 18.28 -11.79 4.59
C ARG A 22 17.71 -10.37 4.47
N ALA A 23 18.19 -9.58 3.50
CA ALA A 23 17.89 -8.14 3.41
C ALA A 23 16.39 -7.83 3.40
N CYS A 24 15.58 -8.59 2.65
CA CYS A 24 14.13 -8.39 2.59
C CYS A 24 13.42 -8.72 3.91
N ILE A 25 13.91 -9.71 4.66
CA ILE A 25 13.41 -10.08 5.99
C ILE A 25 13.71 -8.94 6.97
N ASP A 26 14.97 -8.50 7.00
CA ASP A 26 15.47 -7.53 7.96
C ASP A 26 14.84 -6.13 7.78
N VAL A 27 14.54 -5.73 6.52
CA VAL A 27 13.92 -4.42 6.24
C VAL A 27 12.40 -4.38 6.47
N CYS A 28 11.73 -5.54 6.51
CA CYS A 28 10.26 -5.59 6.48
C CYS A 28 9.65 -4.85 7.69
N PRO A 29 8.94 -3.72 7.51
CA PRO A 29 8.59 -2.82 8.63
C PRO A 29 7.71 -3.47 9.69
N THR A 30 6.90 -4.45 9.28
CA THR A 30 5.96 -5.17 10.14
C THR A 30 6.45 -6.56 10.53
N GLY A 31 7.64 -6.97 10.07
CA GLY A 31 8.14 -8.34 10.23
C GLY A 31 7.21 -9.39 9.62
N ALA A 32 6.62 -9.08 8.44
CA ALA A 32 5.69 -9.97 7.76
C ALA A 32 6.39 -11.17 7.11
N ILE A 33 7.66 -11.05 6.72
CA ILE A 33 8.45 -12.18 6.23
C ILE A 33 9.06 -12.87 7.46
N VAL A 34 8.49 -14.02 7.85
CA VAL A 34 8.83 -14.69 9.13
C VAL A 34 10.00 -15.66 9.00
N ALA A 35 10.21 -16.18 7.79
CA ALA A 35 11.33 -17.05 7.40
C ALA A 35 11.56 -16.93 5.88
N PRO A 36 12.69 -17.46 5.34
CA PRO A 36 12.88 -17.53 3.89
C PRO A 36 11.66 -18.16 3.21
N TYR A 37 11.11 -17.48 2.20
CA TYR A 37 9.94 -17.91 1.43
C TYR A 37 8.64 -18.07 2.22
N GLU A 38 8.57 -17.57 3.47
CA GLU A 38 7.38 -17.64 4.32
C GLU A 38 6.90 -16.23 4.72
N LEU A 39 5.64 -15.92 4.38
CA LEU A 39 5.02 -14.62 4.58
C LEU A 39 3.75 -14.73 5.42
N ASP A 40 3.67 -14.02 6.54
CA ASP A 40 2.41 -13.75 7.23
C ASP A 40 1.68 -12.56 6.57
N ALA A 41 0.75 -12.88 5.68
CA ALA A 41 -0.03 -11.87 4.96
C ALA A 41 -0.80 -10.92 5.90
N ARG A 42 -1.18 -11.34 7.11
CA ARG A 42 -1.94 -10.51 8.06
C ARG A 42 -1.11 -9.32 8.57
N ARG A 43 0.21 -9.37 8.42
CA ARG A 43 1.16 -8.30 8.78
C ARG A 43 1.69 -7.57 7.55
N CYS A 44 1.60 -8.16 6.35
CA CYS A 44 2.15 -7.57 5.12
C CYS A 44 1.44 -6.27 4.75
N ILE A 45 2.18 -5.16 4.63
CA ILE A 45 1.61 -3.84 4.28
C ILE A 45 0.85 -3.89 2.95
N SER A 46 1.36 -4.65 1.96
CA SER A 46 0.67 -4.81 0.67
C SER A 46 -0.71 -5.47 0.86
N TYR A 47 -0.81 -6.54 1.65
CA TYR A 47 -2.10 -7.16 1.99
C TYR A 47 -3.01 -6.19 2.77
N LEU A 48 -2.46 -5.52 3.79
CA LEU A 48 -3.22 -4.58 4.63
C LEU A 48 -3.83 -3.43 3.80
N THR A 49 -3.09 -2.92 2.82
CA THR A 49 -3.54 -1.78 2.00
C THR A 49 -4.39 -2.19 0.82
N ILE A 50 -4.19 -3.38 0.25
CA ILE A 50 -4.86 -3.80 -0.98
C ILE A 50 -6.00 -4.80 -0.75
N GLU A 51 -5.82 -5.81 0.11
CA GLU A 51 -6.75 -6.95 0.23
C GLU A 51 -7.63 -6.88 1.47
N LEU A 52 -7.10 -6.35 2.59
CA LEU A 52 -7.87 -6.22 3.81
C LEU A 52 -9.04 -5.24 3.58
N ARG A 53 -10.28 -5.71 3.74
CA ARG A 53 -11.51 -4.89 3.60
C ARG A 53 -12.06 -4.35 4.93
N ARG A 54 -11.44 -4.70 6.05
CA ARG A 54 -11.81 -4.26 7.41
C ARG A 54 -10.78 -3.28 7.96
N ALA A 55 -10.98 -2.85 9.21
CA ALA A 55 -10.04 -2.01 9.93
C ALA A 55 -8.63 -2.62 10.00
N ILE A 56 -7.60 -1.79 9.78
CA ILE A 56 -6.21 -2.17 9.99
C ILE A 56 -5.98 -2.22 11.51
N PRO A 57 -5.40 -3.30 12.07
CA PRO A 57 -5.10 -3.37 13.50
C PRO A 57 -4.27 -2.18 13.97
N GLU A 58 -4.66 -1.54 15.08
CA GLU A 58 -4.05 -0.29 15.54
C GLU A 58 -2.53 -0.36 15.70
N HIS A 59 -2.01 -1.46 16.26
CA HIS A 59 -0.58 -1.66 16.45
C HIS A 59 0.24 -1.74 15.15
N LEU A 60 -0.40 -2.00 14.00
CA LEU A 60 0.26 -2.03 12.70
C LEU A 60 0.22 -0.68 11.98
N ARG A 61 -0.72 0.21 12.33
CA ARG A 61 -0.91 1.49 11.64
C ARG A 61 0.35 2.38 11.64
N PRO A 62 1.12 2.52 12.75
CA PRO A 62 2.36 3.31 12.74
C PRO A 62 3.43 2.76 11.80
N LEU A 63 3.47 1.44 11.60
CA LEU A 63 4.50 0.76 10.80
C LEU A 63 4.28 0.89 9.29
N ILE A 64 3.09 1.32 8.86
CA ILE A 64 2.74 1.47 7.45
C ILE A 64 3.46 2.68 6.81
N GLY A 65 3.78 3.71 7.60
CA GLY A 65 4.34 4.96 7.11
C GLY A 65 3.35 5.69 6.20
N ASN A 66 3.81 6.16 5.03
CA ASN A 66 3.01 6.88 4.04
C ASN A 66 2.46 5.99 2.90
N ARG A 67 2.54 4.67 3.02
CA ARG A 67 2.13 3.71 1.98
C ARG A 67 0.61 3.59 1.94
N ILE A 68 -0.01 4.06 0.86
CA ILE A 68 -1.48 4.04 0.70
C ILE A 68 -2.00 2.92 -0.22
N TYR A 69 -1.11 2.27 -0.98
CA TYR A 69 -1.44 1.15 -1.86
C TYR A 69 -0.16 0.33 -2.15
N GLY A 70 -0.06 -0.87 -1.61
CA GLY A 70 1.11 -1.72 -1.79
C GLY A 70 2.29 -1.36 -0.87
N CYS A 71 3.37 -2.13 -1.01
CA CYS A 71 4.64 -1.90 -0.34
C CYS A 71 5.75 -2.63 -1.10
N ASP A 72 6.80 -1.90 -1.46
CA ASP A 72 7.90 -2.42 -2.28
C ASP A 72 9.20 -2.59 -1.48
N ASP A 73 9.20 -2.37 -0.17
CA ASP A 73 10.43 -2.34 0.64
C ASP A 73 11.29 -3.61 0.49
N CYS A 74 10.64 -4.79 0.51
CA CYS A 74 11.32 -6.07 0.33
C CYS A 74 11.91 -6.24 -1.07
N GLN A 75 11.33 -5.60 -2.07
CA GLN A 75 11.82 -5.56 -3.44
C GLN A 75 12.93 -4.51 -3.61
N LEU A 76 12.77 -3.31 -3.08
CA LEU A 76 13.72 -2.20 -3.21
C LEU A 76 15.08 -2.54 -2.58
N VAL A 77 15.10 -3.31 -1.50
CA VAL A 77 16.35 -3.76 -0.85
C VAL A 77 16.97 -5.00 -1.52
N CYS A 78 16.23 -5.69 -2.41
CA CYS A 78 16.70 -6.93 -3.00
C CYS A 78 17.91 -6.67 -3.91
N PRO A 79 19.06 -7.34 -3.70
CA PRO A 79 20.27 -7.10 -4.50
C PRO A 79 20.12 -7.52 -5.97
N TRP A 80 19.11 -8.32 -6.29
CA TRP A 80 18.79 -8.74 -7.67
C TRP A 80 17.91 -7.73 -8.41
N ASN A 81 17.16 -6.89 -7.70
CA ASN A 81 16.32 -5.87 -8.34
C ASN A 81 17.12 -4.71 -8.94
N LYS A 82 18.41 -4.57 -8.62
CA LYS A 82 19.30 -3.59 -9.28
C LYS A 82 19.46 -3.86 -10.79
N PHE A 83 19.13 -5.07 -11.24
CA PHE A 83 19.17 -5.45 -12.66
C PHE A 83 17.82 -5.25 -13.36
N ALA A 84 16.78 -4.81 -12.64
CA ALA A 84 15.49 -4.52 -13.23
C ALA A 84 15.55 -3.22 -14.04
N HIS A 85 14.81 -3.19 -15.15
CA HIS A 85 14.68 -2.02 -16.02
C HIS A 85 13.24 -1.52 -16.00
N THR A 86 13.06 -0.21 -16.02
CA THR A 86 11.74 0.39 -16.21
C THR A 86 11.22 0.04 -17.60
N SER A 87 9.95 -0.37 -17.68
CA SER A 87 9.32 -0.66 -18.96
C SER A 87 9.19 0.60 -19.83
N GLU A 88 9.44 0.45 -21.13
CA GLU A 88 9.24 1.51 -22.13
C GLU A 88 7.81 1.55 -22.68
N LEU A 89 6.97 0.55 -22.36
CA LEU A 89 5.58 0.51 -22.79
C LEU A 89 4.77 1.62 -22.10
N ALA A 90 4.11 2.45 -22.91
CA ALA A 90 3.32 3.59 -22.46
C ALA A 90 2.21 3.22 -21.46
N ASP A 91 1.66 2.01 -21.55
CA ASP A 91 0.58 1.55 -20.67
C ASP A 91 0.99 1.47 -19.19
N PHE A 92 2.29 1.33 -18.91
CA PHE A 92 2.86 1.31 -17.55
C PHE A 92 3.32 2.69 -17.06
N ALA A 93 3.20 3.75 -17.88
CA ALA A 93 3.50 5.09 -17.44
C ALA A 93 2.56 5.53 -16.31
N VAL A 94 3.07 6.40 -15.42
CA VAL A 94 2.28 6.95 -14.32
C VAL A 94 1.07 7.70 -14.86
N ARG A 95 -0.11 7.40 -14.31
CA ARG A 95 -1.37 8.07 -14.64
C ARG A 95 -1.75 9.04 -13.54
N HIS A 96 -2.30 10.19 -13.93
CA HIS A 96 -2.89 11.19 -13.03
C HIS A 96 -1.97 11.72 -11.91
N GLY A 97 -0.64 11.63 -12.07
CA GLY A 97 0.33 12.14 -11.09
C GLY A 97 0.30 11.39 -9.74
N LEU A 98 -0.01 10.08 -9.78
CA LEU A 98 -0.13 9.25 -8.58
C LEU A 98 1.20 8.73 -8.02
N ASP A 99 2.32 9.10 -8.62
CA ASP A 99 3.69 8.79 -8.17
C ASP A 99 4.20 9.72 -7.06
N ALA A 100 3.75 10.98 -7.03
CA ALA A 100 4.11 11.93 -5.97
C ALA A 100 2.96 12.87 -5.56
N PRO A 101 1.75 12.36 -5.25
CA PRO A 101 0.62 13.21 -4.88
C PRO A 101 0.71 13.70 -3.44
N ARG A 102 0.13 14.87 -3.15
CA ARG A 102 -0.12 15.28 -1.76
C ARG A 102 -1.25 14.45 -1.17
N LEU A 103 -1.00 13.77 -0.05
CA LEU A 103 -1.99 12.91 0.61
C LEU A 103 -3.29 13.66 0.97
N VAL A 104 -3.17 14.91 1.44
CA VAL A 104 -4.35 15.75 1.74
C VAL A 104 -5.22 16.00 0.50
N ALA A 105 -4.61 16.12 -0.69
CA ALA A 105 -5.36 16.29 -1.94
C ALA A 105 -6.09 15.00 -2.33
N LEU A 106 -5.45 13.84 -2.17
CA LEU A 106 -6.09 12.54 -2.40
C LEU A 106 -7.22 12.25 -1.43
N PHE A 107 -7.09 12.69 -0.16
CA PHE A 107 -8.10 12.51 0.87
C PHE A 107 -9.36 13.37 0.64
N ALA A 108 -9.19 14.47 -0.10
CA ALA A 108 -10.27 15.38 -0.48
C ALA A 108 -11.07 14.90 -1.70
N TRP A 109 -10.62 13.87 -2.42
CA TRP A 109 -11.37 13.30 -3.53
C TRP A 109 -12.76 12.86 -3.09
N SER A 110 -13.74 13.03 -3.98
CA SER A 110 -15.03 12.38 -3.84
C SER A 110 -14.94 10.92 -4.31
N GLU A 111 -15.96 10.11 -4.01
CA GLU A 111 -16.05 8.75 -4.56
C GLU A 111 -16.09 8.76 -6.09
N GLN A 112 -16.82 9.72 -6.68
CA GLN A 112 -16.87 9.88 -8.13
C GLN A 112 -15.49 10.18 -8.72
N GLU A 113 -14.73 11.10 -8.11
CA GLU A 113 -13.38 11.44 -8.56
C GLU A 113 -12.42 10.25 -8.42
N PHE A 114 -12.50 9.51 -7.30
CA PHE A 114 -11.74 8.26 -7.12
C PHE A 114 -12.04 7.25 -8.23
N LEU A 115 -13.32 6.97 -8.51
CA LEU A 115 -13.73 6.01 -9.53
C LEU A 115 -13.26 6.43 -10.93
N GLN A 116 -13.35 7.72 -11.26
CA GLN A 116 -12.92 8.27 -12.54
C GLN A 116 -11.40 8.21 -12.70
N ARG A 117 -10.63 8.70 -11.71
CA ARG A 117 -9.15 8.77 -11.79
C ARG A 117 -8.46 7.42 -11.63
N THR A 118 -9.15 6.40 -11.13
CA THR A 118 -8.58 5.05 -10.99
C THR A 118 -9.11 4.08 -12.04
N GLU A 119 -9.87 4.55 -13.04
CA GLU A 119 -10.34 3.72 -14.14
C GLU A 119 -9.18 3.02 -14.88
N GLY A 120 -9.35 1.71 -15.11
CA GLY A 120 -8.30 0.88 -15.71
C GLY A 120 -7.04 0.69 -14.84
N SER A 121 -7.08 1.09 -13.55
CA SER A 121 -6.01 0.86 -12.59
C SER A 121 -6.40 -0.19 -11.55
N ALA A 122 -5.42 -1.00 -11.12
CA ALA A 122 -5.60 -1.96 -10.02
C ALA A 122 -5.96 -1.28 -8.68
N ILE A 123 -5.68 0.02 -8.54
CA ILE A 123 -6.08 0.81 -7.36
C ILE A 123 -7.60 0.80 -7.17
N ARG A 124 -8.38 0.87 -8.26
CA ARG A 124 -9.85 0.92 -8.20
C ARG A 124 -10.46 -0.27 -7.46
N ARG A 125 -9.79 -1.43 -7.46
CA ARG A 125 -10.27 -2.66 -6.80
C ARG A 125 -10.41 -2.54 -5.29
N ILE A 126 -9.70 -1.60 -4.65
CA ILE A 126 -9.75 -1.50 -3.19
C ILE A 126 -11.04 -0.86 -2.69
N GLY A 127 -11.70 -0.09 -3.56
CA GLY A 127 -12.88 0.71 -3.22
C GLY A 127 -12.53 1.98 -2.44
N TYR A 128 -13.43 2.95 -2.52
CA TYR A 128 -13.22 4.29 -1.99
C TYR A 128 -13.06 4.33 -0.46
N ALA A 129 -13.77 3.48 0.29
CA ALA A 129 -13.60 3.39 1.74
C ALA A 129 -12.20 2.91 2.16
N CYS A 130 -11.62 1.92 1.47
CA CYS A 130 -10.25 1.48 1.75
C CYS A 130 -9.21 2.53 1.34
N TRP A 131 -9.46 3.26 0.25
CA TRP A 131 -8.65 4.40 -0.17
C TRP A 131 -8.55 5.46 0.94
N LEU A 132 -9.69 5.92 1.45
CA LEU A 132 -9.72 6.86 2.57
C LEU A 132 -9.08 6.27 3.84
N ARG A 133 -9.39 5.02 4.19
CA ARG A 133 -8.77 4.34 5.35
C ARG A 133 -7.24 4.38 5.28
N ASN A 134 -6.67 4.02 4.13
CA ASN A 134 -5.23 3.95 3.95
C ASN A 134 -4.59 5.35 4.05
N ILE A 135 -5.22 6.36 3.44
CA ILE A 135 -4.72 7.73 3.50
C ILE A 135 -4.83 8.29 4.92
N ALA A 136 -5.89 7.98 5.67
CA ALA A 136 -6.01 8.40 7.07
C ALA A 136 -4.85 7.84 7.92
N VAL A 137 -4.46 6.58 7.72
CA VAL A 137 -3.26 6.01 8.37
C VAL A 137 -2.01 6.78 7.99
N ALA A 138 -1.80 7.03 6.69
CA ALA A 138 -0.64 7.77 6.21
C ALA A 138 -0.58 9.21 6.76
N LEU A 139 -1.70 9.91 6.83
CA LEU A 139 -1.82 11.24 7.42
C LEU A 139 -1.59 11.24 8.95
N GLY A 140 -1.98 10.18 9.66
CA GLY A 140 -1.67 10.00 11.08
C GLY A 140 -0.18 9.72 11.36
N ASN A 141 0.56 9.24 10.35
CA ASN A 141 2.00 9.00 10.42
C ASN A 141 2.84 10.17 9.89
N ALA A 142 2.21 11.15 9.23
CA ALA A 142 2.87 12.34 8.73
C ALA A 142 3.15 13.34 9.87
N PRO A 143 4.10 14.29 9.68
CA PRO A 143 4.22 15.44 10.58
C PRO A 143 2.91 16.22 10.66
N GLY A 144 2.55 16.68 11.86
CA GLY A 144 1.36 17.50 12.07
C GLY A 144 1.42 18.84 11.35
N SER A 145 0.32 19.23 10.72
CA SER A 145 0.11 20.57 10.17
C SER A 145 -1.39 20.93 10.20
N PRO A 146 -1.76 22.22 10.15
CA PRO A 146 -3.16 22.63 10.08
C PRO A 146 -3.91 21.94 8.92
N GLU A 147 -3.27 21.86 7.75
CA GLU A 147 -3.85 21.21 6.56
C GLU A 147 -4.15 19.71 6.79
N VAL A 148 -3.24 18.99 7.45
CA VAL A 148 -3.43 17.56 7.77
C VAL A 148 -4.55 17.38 8.79
N ILE A 149 -4.54 18.18 9.86
CA ILE A 149 -5.54 18.10 10.93
C ILE A 149 -6.94 18.43 10.39
N ASP A 150 -7.07 19.47 9.57
CA ASP A 150 -8.36 19.87 9.01
C ASP A 150 -8.88 18.84 8.00
N ALA A 151 -8.00 18.25 7.18
CA ALA A 151 -8.36 17.15 6.29
C ALA A 151 -8.91 15.95 7.07
N LEU A 152 -8.23 15.56 8.16
CA LEU A 152 -8.67 14.47 9.04
C LEU A 152 -10.00 14.78 9.76
N ARG A 153 -10.17 16.00 10.27
CA ARG A 153 -11.45 16.47 10.86
C ARG A 153 -12.59 16.37 9.86
N GLY A 154 -12.36 16.73 8.60
CA GLY A 154 -13.34 16.63 7.53
C GLY A 154 -13.90 15.23 7.29
N ARG A 155 -13.20 14.17 7.75
CA ARG A 155 -13.65 12.77 7.66
C ARG A 155 -13.93 12.12 9.01
N ALA A 156 -13.88 12.87 10.12
CA ALA A 156 -14.05 12.35 11.47
C ALA A 156 -15.49 11.89 11.79
N ASP A 157 -16.45 12.23 10.93
CA ASP A 157 -17.86 11.84 11.00
C ASP A 157 -18.36 11.16 9.71
N GLU A 158 -17.44 10.58 8.93
CA GLU A 158 -17.80 9.78 7.75
C GLU A 158 -18.83 8.68 8.10
N PRO A 159 -19.86 8.44 7.26
CA PRO A 159 -20.84 7.38 7.52
C PRO A 159 -20.19 6.00 7.64
N ASN A 160 -19.14 5.74 6.87
CA ASN A 160 -18.38 4.50 6.95
C ASN A 160 -17.60 4.41 8.26
N GLU A 161 -17.93 3.43 9.10
CA GLU A 161 -17.34 3.23 10.42
C GLU A 161 -15.83 3.05 10.39
N MET A 162 -15.32 2.28 9.44
CA MET A 162 -13.88 2.04 9.29
C MET A 162 -13.14 3.35 8.97
N VAL A 163 -13.65 4.16 8.03
CA VAL A 163 -13.01 5.44 7.69
C VAL A 163 -13.01 6.37 8.90
N ARG A 164 -14.16 6.47 9.59
CA ARG A 164 -14.33 7.29 10.79
C ARG A 164 -13.37 6.90 11.91
N GLU A 165 -13.23 5.60 12.19
CA GLU A 165 -12.29 5.06 13.16
C GLU A 165 -10.83 5.44 12.85
N HIS A 166 -10.42 5.32 11.59
CA HIS A 166 -9.03 5.61 11.19
C HIS A 166 -8.75 7.12 11.18
N ALA A 167 -9.72 7.95 10.79
CA ALA A 167 -9.60 9.40 10.87
C ALA A 167 -9.45 9.89 12.33
N ARG A 168 -10.25 9.32 13.25
CA ARG A 168 -10.16 9.65 14.69
C ARG A 168 -8.85 9.17 15.31
N TRP A 169 -8.40 7.97 14.97
CA TRP A 169 -7.08 7.48 15.38
C TRP A 169 -5.95 8.39 14.89
N ALA A 170 -6.02 8.83 13.63
CA ALA A 170 -5.02 9.74 13.07
C ALA A 170 -5.02 11.11 13.76
N LEU A 171 -6.20 11.65 14.10
CA LEU A 171 -6.32 12.89 14.88
C LEU A 171 -5.70 12.76 16.28
N ALA A 172 -5.96 11.66 16.98
CA ALA A 172 -5.39 11.43 18.31
C ALA A 172 -3.85 11.43 18.28
N ARG A 173 -3.24 10.84 17.23
CA ARG A 173 -1.78 10.86 17.05
C ARG A 173 -1.16 12.24 16.89
N HIS A 174 -1.92 13.22 16.42
CA HIS A 174 -1.47 14.61 16.29
C HIS A 174 -1.66 15.41 17.58
N GLN A 175 -2.42 14.89 18.56
CA GLN A 175 -2.55 15.49 19.89
C GLN A 175 -1.40 15.05 20.82
N ASP A 176 -0.83 13.88 20.56
CA ASP A 176 0.29 13.29 21.31
C ASP A 176 1.68 13.72 20.78
N GLN A 177 1.74 14.54 19.71
CA GLN A 177 2.95 15.09 19.11
C GLN A 177 3.21 16.53 19.57
#